data_AF-A0A327J314-F1
#
_entry.id   AF-A0A327J314-F1
#
_cell.length_a   1.000
_cell.length_b   1.000
_cell.length_c   1.000
_cell.angle_alpha   90.00
_cell.angle_beta   90.00
_cell.angle_gamma   90.00
#
_symmetry.space_group_name_H-M   'P 1'
#
loop_
_entity.id
_entity.type
_entity.pdbx_description
1 polymer ?
#
loop_
_entity_poly.entity_id
_entity_poly.type
_entity_poly.pdbx_seq_one_letter_code
_entity_poly.pdbx_strand_id
1 'polypeptide(L)'
;MDIVNNYKSYKQYLPDYANWRDEQDLNRAKRLDYLKKHPEKMNVEDIQRGKILLRSIDVMDEYSQSNAEDMETATDFATGQIVGFATMGGTIGGTLLTMAKPVQKIIAKVTKGNQKLEMLASVVPSLIGMLVGMAASFPAVVWATKAQVSASRKGRFEAMSKDLKNPATFAVLTPEQQKKSEEIAKDIKLDDKDKKRLNKKQGLNFNPLESISTLKKYYKNDSEYQTRKAEFDKSLAHDESKFATTTLTEKQIRDAKRDQQILSDMVRRIDVASQDYAENTELATNTITTLALGTGGLAGWLSHKIMKGLKIKGNGMVSKAIPWVVGATLPLVAGIYSAKIQKQASRIGRYKIKQEMLNNPAELVYVDDKDIASSDVKTFEKHKKPNLFKFMANLYKDNKEYQDYVKTEGEKELKMNKAIEKLELSDEQIRDAKALQKNIFKTFNKVDEKSQAYSESVEAMGEITKNGVQTFGSLVATGISLLMALRMMENPVNATKSLPKIMAKLLTPFALVLLPVIGIDIFTTKAQKKASRVADMMALKELDDYKHYVDYSNVK
;
A
#
# COMPACT_ATOMS: atom_id res chain seq x y z
N MET A 1 -18.82 -10.04 8.14
CA MET A 1 -18.96 -9.33 9.44
C MET A 1 -17.72 -8.49 9.73
N ASP A 2 -16.50 -8.97 9.47
CA ASP A 2 -15.25 -8.25 9.79
C ASP A 2 -15.04 -6.90 9.09
N ILE A 3 -15.44 -6.75 7.81
CA ILE A 3 -15.27 -5.48 7.08
C ILE A 3 -16.00 -4.32 7.78
N VAL A 4 -17.28 -4.54 8.12
CA VAL A 4 -18.13 -3.53 8.77
C VAL A 4 -17.66 -3.24 10.19
N ASN A 5 -17.22 -4.26 10.93
CA ASN A 5 -16.74 -4.09 12.30
C ASN A 5 -15.46 -3.25 12.33
N ASN A 6 -14.46 -3.59 11.51
CA ASN A 6 -13.22 -2.82 11.41
C ASN A 6 -13.47 -1.37 10.96
N TYR A 7 -14.39 -1.16 10.00
CA TYR A 7 -14.78 0.19 9.57
C TYR A 7 -15.42 1.01 10.71
N LYS A 8 -16.31 0.38 11.49
CA LYS A 8 -16.93 1.02 12.67
C LYS A 8 -15.89 1.36 13.72
N SER A 9 -14.99 0.44 14.05
CA SER A 9 -13.90 0.70 15.00
C SER A 9 -12.97 1.81 14.53
N TYR A 10 -12.60 1.84 13.24
CA TYR A 10 -11.86 2.96 12.65
C TYR A 10 -12.57 4.30 12.92
N LYS A 11 -13.87 4.40 12.63
CA LYS A 11 -14.64 5.63 12.84
C LYS A 11 -14.72 6.04 14.30
N GLN A 12 -14.86 5.06 15.19
CA GLN A 12 -14.91 5.28 16.64
C GLN A 12 -13.62 5.90 17.18
N TYR A 13 -12.45 5.38 16.77
CA TYR A 13 -11.15 5.80 17.31
C TYR A 13 -10.45 6.89 16.51
N LEU A 14 -10.99 7.29 15.34
CA LEU A 14 -10.43 8.36 14.53
C LEU A 14 -10.25 9.71 15.27
N PRO A 15 -11.18 10.17 16.15
CA PRO A 15 -11.00 11.42 16.87
C PRO A 15 -9.78 11.43 17.79
N ASP A 16 -9.41 10.28 18.36
CA ASP A 16 -8.34 10.16 19.35
C ASP A 16 -6.94 10.21 18.71
N TYR A 17 -6.84 9.85 17.43
CA TYR A 17 -5.56 9.64 16.76
C TYR A 17 -4.66 10.89 16.76
N ALA A 18 -5.23 12.08 16.56
CA ALA A 18 -4.44 13.31 16.48
C ALA A 18 -3.75 13.63 17.82
N ASN A 19 -4.50 13.51 18.92
CA ASN A 19 -3.98 13.76 20.27
C ASN A 19 -2.94 12.70 20.64
N TRP A 20 -3.24 11.42 20.39
CA TRP A 20 -2.30 10.34 20.64
C TRP A 20 -1.00 10.52 19.84
N ARG A 21 -1.07 10.84 18.55
CA ARG A 21 0.12 11.09 17.73
C ARG A 21 0.95 12.25 18.28
N ASP A 22 0.29 13.36 18.60
CA ASP A 22 0.96 14.55 19.11
C ASP A 22 1.65 14.30 20.47
N GLU A 23 1.07 13.43 21.31
CA GLU A 23 1.69 12.95 22.54
C GLU A 23 2.95 12.10 22.25
N GLN A 24 2.89 11.16 21.31
CA GLN A 24 4.04 10.36 20.92
C GLN A 24 5.19 11.23 20.36
N ASP A 25 4.86 12.21 19.52
CA ASP A 25 5.85 13.10 18.92
C ASP A 25 6.45 14.06 19.96
N LEU A 26 5.66 14.51 20.95
CA LEU A 26 6.16 15.28 22.08
C LEU A 26 7.11 14.46 22.96
N ASN A 27 6.76 13.21 23.28
CA ASN A 27 7.61 12.32 24.07
C ASN A 27 8.94 12.04 23.35
N ARG A 28 8.91 11.85 22.04
CA ARG A 28 10.13 11.76 21.22
C ARG A 28 10.96 13.05 21.30
N ALA A 29 10.35 14.22 21.17
CA ALA A 29 11.07 15.49 21.23
C ALA A 29 11.76 15.69 22.59
N LYS A 30 11.06 15.37 23.69
CA LYS A 30 11.62 15.37 25.05
C LYS A 30 12.79 14.40 25.19
N ARG A 31 12.67 13.17 24.65
CA ARG A 31 13.74 12.18 24.63
C ARG A 31 15.00 12.70 23.92
N LEU A 32 14.82 13.29 22.74
CA LEU A 32 15.94 13.82 21.97
C LEU A 32 16.60 15.03 22.64
N ASP A 33 15.81 15.91 23.28
CA ASP A 33 16.34 17.01 24.09
C ASP A 33 17.15 16.50 25.29
N TYR A 34 16.65 15.47 25.99
CA TYR A 34 17.37 14.84 27.09
C TYR A 34 18.73 14.28 26.62
N LEU A 35 18.74 13.49 25.55
CA LEU A 35 19.99 12.92 25.01
C LEU A 35 20.97 13.99 24.50
N LYS A 36 20.46 15.11 24.00
CA LYS A 36 21.30 16.25 23.61
C LYS A 36 21.98 16.90 24.82
N LYS A 37 21.29 16.98 25.97
CA LYS A 37 21.83 17.49 27.23
C LYS A 37 22.73 16.49 27.95
N HIS A 38 22.52 15.20 27.69
CA HIS A 38 23.20 14.07 28.32
C HIS A 38 23.88 13.16 27.29
N PRO A 39 24.92 13.63 26.57
CA PRO A 39 25.59 12.84 25.54
C PRO A 39 26.23 11.56 26.09
N GLU A 40 26.56 11.51 27.38
CA GLU A 40 27.04 10.31 28.08
C GLU A 40 26.00 9.18 28.16
N LYS A 41 24.71 9.49 27.94
CA LYS A 41 23.62 8.51 27.89
C LYS A 41 23.45 7.89 26.51
N MET A 42 24.24 8.30 25.52
CA MET A 42 24.27 7.68 24.20
C MET A 42 24.79 6.25 24.29
N ASN A 43 23.91 5.28 24.06
CA ASN A 43 24.21 3.86 24.20
C ASN A 43 24.46 3.19 22.84
N VAL A 44 25.67 2.67 22.64
CA VAL A 44 26.06 1.96 21.40
C VAL A 44 25.27 0.67 21.21
N GLU A 45 24.91 -0.03 22.28
CA GLU A 45 24.06 -1.22 22.21
C GLU A 45 22.68 -0.88 21.65
N ASP A 46 22.04 0.17 22.16
CA ASP A 46 20.70 0.57 21.72
C ASP A 46 20.73 1.01 20.25
N ILE A 47 21.78 1.71 19.82
CA ILE A 47 22.00 2.07 18.42
C ILE A 47 22.12 0.82 17.54
N GLN A 48 22.88 -0.20 17.97
CA GLN A 48 22.99 -1.45 17.23
C GLN A 48 21.66 -2.19 17.16
N ARG A 49 20.94 -2.29 18.29
CA ARG A 49 19.59 -2.86 18.35
C ARG A 49 18.69 -2.13 17.35
N GLY A 50 18.62 -0.80 17.40
CA GLY A 50 17.84 0.02 16.47
C GLY A 50 18.16 -0.26 15.00
N LYS A 51 19.44 -0.39 14.63
CA LYS A 51 19.85 -0.79 13.27
C LYS A 51 19.35 -2.18 12.87
N ILE A 52 19.43 -3.14 13.79
CA ILE A 52 18.88 -4.49 13.61
C ILE A 52 17.36 -4.45 13.40
N LEU A 53 16.65 -3.59 14.14
CA LEU A 53 15.20 -3.37 13.99
C LEU A 53 14.88 -2.87 12.58
N LEU A 54 15.55 -1.79 12.12
CA LEU A 54 15.31 -1.17 10.81
C LEU A 54 15.49 -2.19 9.67
N ARG A 55 16.61 -2.91 9.72
CA ARG A 55 16.95 -3.93 8.72
C ARG A 55 15.93 -5.07 8.70
N SER A 56 15.47 -5.51 9.87
CA SER A 56 14.47 -6.58 9.97
C SER A 56 13.12 -6.14 9.42
N ILE A 57 12.72 -4.89 9.69
CA ILE A 57 11.52 -4.29 9.12
C ILE A 57 11.65 -4.17 7.59
N ASP A 58 12.80 -3.75 7.07
CA ASP A 58 13.08 -3.71 5.61
C ASP A 58 12.87 -5.06 4.93
N VAL A 59 13.39 -6.14 5.51
CA VAL A 59 13.26 -7.49 4.93
C VAL A 59 11.79 -7.94 4.95
N MET A 60 11.06 -7.73 6.04
CA MET A 60 9.63 -8.09 6.10
C MET A 60 8.79 -7.24 5.14
N ASP A 61 9.07 -5.94 5.04
CA ASP A 61 8.41 -5.01 4.14
C ASP A 61 8.60 -5.40 2.68
N GLU A 62 9.82 -5.72 2.25
CA GLU A 62 10.11 -6.06 0.86
C GLU A 62 9.38 -7.32 0.43
N TYR A 63 9.40 -8.38 1.26
CA TYR A 63 8.64 -9.60 1.00
C TYR A 63 7.14 -9.36 0.93
N SER A 64 6.62 -8.58 1.89
CA SER A 64 5.20 -8.22 1.98
C SER A 64 4.75 -7.50 0.71
N GLN A 65 5.44 -6.42 0.32
CA GLN A 65 5.11 -5.62 -0.85
C GLN A 65 5.32 -6.36 -2.15
N SER A 66 6.43 -7.09 -2.29
CA SER A 66 6.72 -7.90 -3.48
C SER A 66 5.61 -8.92 -3.73
N ASN A 67 5.19 -9.66 -2.70
CA ASN A 67 4.15 -10.67 -2.84
C ASN A 67 2.77 -10.02 -3.11
N ALA A 68 2.47 -8.89 -2.49
CA ALA A 68 1.25 -8.13 -2.75
C ALA A 68 1.20 -7.55 -4.17
N GLU A 69 2.31 -7.05 -4.71
CA GLU A 69 2.43 -6.57 -6.10
C GLU A 69 2.28 -7.69 -7.13
N ASP A 70 2.95 -8.82 -6.89
CA ASP A 70 2.86 -9.99 -7.77
C ASP A 70 1.43 -10.56 -7.76
N MET A 71 0.76 -10.54 -6.59
CA MET A 71 -0.64 -10.94 -6.45
C MET A 71 -1.59 -9.94 -7.11
N GLU A 72 -1.44 -8.64 -6.87
CA GLU A 72 -2.25 -7.58 -7.49
C GLU A 72 -2.23 -7.73 -9.01
N THR A 73 -1.05 -7.89 -9.59
CA THR A 73 -0.91 -8.07 -11.04
C THR A 73 -1.70 -9.28 -11.54
N ALA A 74 -1.65 -10.40 -10.81
CA ALA A 74 -2.35 -11.61 -11.21
C ALA A 74 -3.87 -11.51 -11.01
N THR A 75 -4.31 -10.89 -9.91
CA THR A 75 -5.73 -10.66 -9.63
C THR A 75 -6.32 -9.62 -10.54
N ASP A 76 -5.59 -8.57 -10.91
CA ASP A 76 -6.06 -7.54 -11.83
C ASP A 76 -6.28 -8.13 -13.22
N PHE A 77 -5.38 -9.02 -13.66
CA PHE A 77 -5.58 -9.76 -14.91
C PHE A 77 -6.82 -10.66 -14.83
N ALA A 78 -6.95 -11.48 -13.78
CA ALA A 78 -8.06 -12.41 -13.60
C ALA A 78 -9.41 -11.68 -13.45
N THR A 79 -9.47 -10.67 -12.58
CA THR A 79 -10.64 -9.81 -12.38
C THR A 79 -10.95 -9.03 -13.66
N GLY A 80 -9.96 -8.55 -14.40
CA GLY A 80 -10.16 -7.93 -15.71
C GLY A 80 -10.88 -8.85 -16.71
N GLN A 81 -10.51 -10.13 -16.74
CA GLN A 81 -11.23 -11.13 -17.55
C GLN A 81 -12.65 -11.37 -17.03
N ILE A 82 -12.84 -11.54 -15.72
CA ILE A 82 -14.17 -11.76 -15.12
C ILE A 82 -15.10 -10.57 -15.39
N VAL A 83 -14.62 -9.35 -15.17
CA VAL A 83 -15.33 -8.11 -15.48
C VAL A 83 -15.66 -8.07 -16.98
N GLY A 84 -14.70 -8.40 -17.86
CA GLY A 84 -14.91 -8.44 -19.30
C GLY A 84 -16.00 -9.43 -19.73
N PHE A 85 -15.95 -10.68 -19.25
CA PHE A 85 -16.95 -11.69 -19.54
C PHE A 85 -18.31 -11.35 -18.95
N ALA A 86 -18.38 -10.85 -17.72
CA ALA A 86 -19.63 -10.47 -17.09
C ALA A 86 -20.27 -9.27 -17.82
N THR A 87 -19.46 -8.28 -18.20
CA THR A 87 -19.87 -7.11 -19.01
C THR A 87 -20.40 -7.55 -20.38
N MET A 88 -19.71 -8.48 -21.05
CA MET A 88 -20.14 -9.02 -22.34
C MET A 88 -21.41 -9.85 -22.22
N GLY A 89 -21.49 -10.77 -21.25
CA GLY A 89 -22.68 -11.57 -20.98
C GLY A 89 -23.88 -10.70 -20.62
N GLY A 90 -23.66 -9.66 -19.82
CA GLY A 90 -24.63 -8.62 -19.53
C GLY A 90 -25.09 -7.90 -20.80
N THR A 91 -24.16 -7.46 -21.64
CA THR A 91 -24.46 -6.78 -22.92
C THR A 91 -25.28 -7.67 -23.84
N ILE A 92 -24.90 -8.95 -23.98
CA ILE A 92 -25.64 -9.94 -24.77
C ILE A 92 -27.05 -10.14 -24.20
N GLY A 93 -27.18 -10.34 -22.89
CA GLY A 93 -28.48 -10.46 -22.23
C GLY A 93 -29.36 -9.23 -22.45
N GLY A 94 -28.78 -8.04 -22.35
CA GLY A 94 -29.44 -6.77 -22.67
C GLY A 94 -29.88 -6.69 -24.13
N THR A 95 -29.03 -7.09 -25.08
CA THR A 95 -29.39 -7.16 -26.50
C THR A 95 -30.53 -8.15 -26.75
N LEU A 96 -30.53 -9.32 -26.10
CA LEU A 96 -31.63 -10.28 -26.21
C LEU A 96 -32.94 -9.70 -25.67
N LEU A 97 -32.89 -8.87 -24.62
CA LEU A 97 -34.06 -8.15 -24.11
C LEU A 97 -34.63 -7.14 -25.12
N THR A 98 -33.81 -6.59 -26.03
CA THR A 98 -34.30 -5.72 -27.12
C THR A 98 -35.17 -6.48 -28.12
N MET A 99 -34.97 -7.80 -28.23
CA MET A 99 -35.74 -8.67 -29.12
C MET A 99 -37.09 -9.07 -28.51
N ALA A 100 -37.31 -8.79 -27.23
CA ALA A 100 -38.57 -9.07 -26.57
C ALA A 100 -39.68 -8.14 -27.07
N LYS A 101 -40.80 -8.71 -27.51
CA LYS A 101 -41.97 -7.96 -28.06
C LYS A 101 -42.42 -6.77 -27.19
N PRO A 102 -42.45 -6.84 -25.84
CA PRO A 102 -42.83 -5.70 -25.01
C PRO A 102 -41.82 -4.53 -25.10
N VAL A 103 -40.53 -4.84 -25.16
CA VAL A 103 -39.45 -3.84 -25.25
C VAL A 103 -39.43 -3.19 -26.64
N GLN A 104 -39.61 -3.98 -27.71
CA GLN A 104 -39.75 -3.46 -29.06
C GLN A 104 -40.93 -2.50 -29.20
N LYS A 105 -42.08 -2.81 -28.58
CA LYS A 105 -43.25 -1.91 -28.56
C LYS A 105 -42.97 -0.59 -27.86
N ILE A 106 -42.21 -0.61 -26.76
CA ILE A 106 -41.80 0.62 -26.04
C ILE A 106 -40.84 1.43 -26.90
N ILE A 107 -39.84 0.78 -27.52
CA ILE A 107 -38.88 1.41 -28.42
C ILE A 107 -39.62 2.09 -29.58
N ALA A 108 -40.45 1.35 -30.34
CA ALA A 108 -41.19 1.87 -31.48
C ALA A 108 -42.12 3.05 -31.10
N LYS A 109 -42.74 2.99 -29.91
CA LYS A 109 -43.60 4.06 -29.40
C LYS A 109 -42.82 5.33 -29.07
N VAL A 110 -41.62 5.20 -28.51
CA VAL A 110 -40.76 6.33 -28.14
C VAL A 110 -40.05 6.93 -29.36
N THR A 111 -39.72 6.11 -30.35
CA THR A 111 -38.98 6.52 -31.56
C THR A 111 -39.88 6.95 -32.71
N LYS A 112 -41.21 6.80 -32.57
CA LYS A 112 -42.22 7.07 -33.60
C LYS A 112 -41.91 6.39 -34.94
N GLY A 113 -41.31 5.19 -34.92
CA GLY A 113 -41.03 4.39 -36.12
C GLY A 113 -39.84 4.87 -36.97
N ASN A 114 -39.01 5.79 -36.50
CA ASN A 114 -37.84 6.24 -37.25
C ASN A 114 -36.68 5.23 -37.11
N GLN A 115 -36.24 4.67 -38.23
CA GLN A 115 -35.26 3.58 -38.30
C GLN A 115 -33.90 3.90 -37.68
N LYS A 116 -33.39 5.15 -37.78
CA LYS A 116 -32.13 5.57 -37.14
C LYS A 116 -32.30 5.77 -35.62
N LEU A 117 -33.50 6.16 -35.20
CA LEU A 117 -33.87 6.36 -33.80
C LEU A 117 -34.13 5.04 -33.07
N GLU A 118 -34.72 4.07 -33.75
CA GLU A 118 -34.86 2.68 -33.27
C GLU A 118 -33.51 2.01 -33.10
N MET A 119 -32.56 2.27 -34.00
CA MET A 119 -31.18 1.79 -33.85
C MET A 119 -30.48 2.37 -32.60
N LEU A 120 -30.77 3.62 -32.21
CA LEU A 120 -30.20 4.21 -30.98
C LEU A 120 -30.91 3.74 -29.70
N ALA A 121 -32.24 3.63 -29.73
CA ALA A 121 -33.04 3.19 -28.59
C ALA A 121 -32.86 1.69 -28.29
N SER A 122 -32.59 0.87 -29.31
CA SER A 122 -32.27 -0.55 -29.14
C SER A 122 -30.92 -0.81 -28.46
N VAL A 123 -30.03 0.16 -28.35
CA VAL A 123 -28.76 0.01 -27.61
C VAL A 123 -28.98 0.14 -26.09
N VAL A 124 -30.08 0.75 -25.64
CA VAL A 124 -30.34 1.02 -24.21
C VAL A 124 -30.42 -0.26 -23.36
N PRO A 125 -31.18 -1.31 -23.73
CA PRO A 125 -31.22 -2.53 -22.95
C PRO A 125 -29.86 -3.27 -22.93
N SER A 126 -29.09 -3.23 -24.02
CA SER A 126 -27.71 -3.74 -24.05
C SER A 126 -26.80 -3.00 -23.06
N LEU A 127 -26.94 -1.68 -22.93
CA LEU A 127 -26.20 -0.88 -21.95
C LEU A 127 -26.66 -1.16 -20.51
N ILE A 128 -27.95 -1.37 -20.26
CA ILE A 128 -28.46 -1.80 -18.95
C ILE A 128 -27.88 -3.18 -18.59
N GLY A 129 -27.92 -4.11 -19.54
CA GLY A 129 -27.37 -5.45 -19.37
C GLY A 129 -25.87 -5.41 -19.09
N MET A 130 -25.11 -4.60 -19.84
CA MET A 130 -23.68 -4.34 -19.59
C MET A 130 -23.42 -3.93 -18.13
N LEU A 131 -24.25 -3.03 -17.59
CA LEU A 131 -24.10 -2.49 -16.25
C LEU A 131 -24.52 -3.48 -15.15
N VAL A 132 -25.51 -4.34 -15.41
CA VAL A 132 -25.80 -5.51 -14.56
C VAL A 132 -24.64 -6.49 -14.55
N GLY A 133 -24.02 -6.74 -15.71
CA GLY A 133 -22.83 -7.56 -15.85
C GLY A 133 -21.65 -7.03 -15.04
N MET A 134 -21.40 -5.72 -15.10
CA MET A 134 -20.39 -5.06 -14.27
C MET A 134 -20.70 -5.21 -12.77
N ALA A 135 -21.94 -5.00 -12.34
CA ALA A 135 -22.33 -5.18 -10.94
C ALA A 135 -22.15 -6.62 -10.46
N ALA A 136 -22.45 -7.62 -11.30
CA ALA A 136 -22.26 -9.03 -10.99
C ALA A 136 -20.80 -9.44 -10.81
N SER A 137 -19.84 -8.66 -11.35
CA SER A 137 -18.40 -8.90 -11.18
C SER A 137 -17.85 -8.46 -9.81
N PHE A 138 -18.65 -7.76 -9.00
CA PHE A 138 -18.24 -7.19 -7.72
C PHE A 138 -17.58 -8.18 -6.74
N PRO A 139 -18.10 -9.42 -6.55
CA PRO A 139 -17.43 -10.39 -5.68
C PRO A 139 -15.99 -10.69 -6.07
N ALA A 140 -15.64 -10.61 -7.36
CA ALA A 140 -14.28 -10.84 -7.84
C ALA A 140 -13.34 -9.67 -7.47
N VAL A 141 -13.84 -8.43 -7.48
CA VAL A 141 -13.07 -7.25 -7.05
C VAL A 141 -12.75 -7.33 -5.55
N VAL A 142 -13.74 -7.65 -4.72
CA VAL A 142 -13.52 -7.84 -3.27
C VAL A 142 -12.55 -8.99 -2.99
N TRP A 143 -12.68 -10.09 -3.73
CA TRP A 143 -11.75 -11.21 -3.64
C TRP A 143 -10.31 -10.79 -4.01
N ALA A 144 -10.12 -9.98 -5.06
CA ALA A 144 -8.82 -9.50 -5.48
C ALA A 144 -8.11 -8.69 -4.38
N THR A 145 -8.79 -7.71 -3.78
CA THR A 145 -8.24 -6.92 -2.66
C THR A 145 -7.84 -7.82 -1.48
N LYS A 146 -8.68 -8.80 -1.13
CA LYS A 146 -8.37 -9.79 -0.08
C LYS A 146 -7.17 -10.65 -0.39
N ALA A 147 -7.04 -11.08 -1.64
CA ALA A 147 -5.90 -11.91 -2.07
C ALA A 147 -4.58 -11.12 -1.99
N GLN A 148 -4.58 -9.83 -2.37
CA GLN A 148 -3.40 -8.96 -2.26
C GLN A 148 -2.92 -8.80 -0.81
N VAL A 149 -3.84 -8.51 0.12
CA VAL A 149 -3.53 -8.37 1.55
C VAL A 149 -3.01 -9.69 2.13
N SER A 150 -3.66 -10.79 1.80
CA SER A 150 -3.21 -12.12 2.25
C SER A 150 -1.83 -12.48 1.68
N ALA A 151 -1.52 -12.12 0.43
CA ALA A 151 -0.19 -12.29 -0.14
C ALA A 151 0.87 -11.45 0.61
N SER A 152 0.51 -10.24 1.02
CA SER A 152 1.32 -9.38 1.91
C SER A 152 1.64 -10.08 3.23
N ARG A 153 0.60 -10.62 3.91
CA ARG A 153 0.74 -11.38 5.17
C ARG A 153 1.64 -12.61 5.02
N LYS A 154 1.44 -13.38 3.95
CA LYS A 154 2.29 -14.54 3.64
C LYS A 154 3.74 -14.15 3.41
N GLY A 155 3.99 -13.04 2.71
CA GLY A 155 5.33 -12.50 2.51
C GLY A 155 6.05 -12.24 3.83
N ARG A 156 5.38 -11.65 4.83
CA ARG A 156 5.97 -11.41 6.16
C ARG A 156 6.40 -12.70 6.86
N PHE A 157 5.52 -13.70 6.92
CA PHE A 157 5.86 -15.00 7.51
C PHE A 157 6.92 -15.75 6.71
N GLU A 158 6.96 -15.55 5.39
CA GLU A 158 8.04 -16.06 4.55
C GLU A 158 9.38 -15.43 4.94
N ALA A 159 9.44 -14.10 5.10
CA ALA A 159 10.63 -13.39 5.57
C ALA A 159 11.11 -13.90 6.94
N MET A 160 10.20 -14.01 7.92
CA MET A 160 10.50 -14.55 9.26
C MET A 160 11.10 -15.96 9.21
N SER A 161 10.59 -16.80 8.30
CA SER A 161 10.99 -18.20 8.20
C SER A 161 12.24 -18.47 7.35
N LYS A 162 12.65 -17.50 6.53
CA LYS A 162 13.76 -17.67 5.58
C LYS A 162 14.91 -16.76 5.95
N ASP A 163 14.74 -15.47 5.71
CA ASP A 163 15.84 -14.51 5.72
C ASP A 163 16.05 -13.90 7.12
N LEU A 164 15.07 -14.02 8.00
CA LEU A 164 15.13 -13.57 9.39
C LEU A 164 15.06 -14.73 10.39
N LYS A 165 15.21 -15.98 9.94
CA LYS A 165 15.08 -17.17 10.80
C LYS A 165 16.19 -17.25 11.84
N ASN A 166 17.42 -16.92 11.47
CA ASN A 166 18.60 -17.10 12.30
C ASN A 166 18.70 -15.99 13.36
N PRO A 167 18.58 -16.31 14.67
CA PRO A 167 18.68 -15.32 15.73
C PRO A 167 20.04 -14.63 15.79
N ALA A 168 21.13 -15.26 15.33
CA ALA A 168 22.47 -14.65 15.35
C ALA A 168 22.50 -13.28 14.66
N THR A 169 21.68 -13.11 13.61
CA THR A 169 21.60 -11.84 12.87
C THR A 169 21.01 -10.70 13.71
N PHE A 170 20.37 -10.99 14.84
CA PHE A 170 19.79 -10.03 15.78
C PHE A 170 20.68 -9.76 16.99
N ALA A 171 21.89 -10.33 17.04
CA ALA A 171 22.80 -10.12 18.15
C ALA A 171 23.45 -8.74 18.08
N VAL A 172 23.57 -8.11 19.25
CA VAL A 172 24.44 -6.94 19.43
C VAL A 172 25.88 -7.44 19.45
N LEU A 173 26.72 -6.86 18.59
CA LEU A 173 28.08 -7.32 18.38
C LEU A 173 29.08 -6.44 19.16
N THR A 174 30.14 -7.08 19.66
CA THR A 174 31.31 -6.35 20.18
C THR A 174 32.08 -5.69 19.03
N PRO A 175 32.94 -4.68 19.29
CA PRO A 175 33.76 -4.06 18.26
C PRO A 175 34.64 -5.06 17.49
N GLU A 176 35.13 -6.09 18.16
CA GLU A 176 35.93 -7.17 17.54
C GLU A 176 35.07 -8.03 16.62
N GLN A 177 33.86 -8.41 17.06
CA GLN A 177 32.90 -9.15 16.26
C GLN A 177 32.45 -8.35 15.03
N GLN A 178 32.26 -7.03 15.16
CA GLN A 178 31.95 -6.15 14.03
C GLN A 178 33.05 -6.17 12.97
N LYS A 179 34.31 -5.93 13.37
CA LYS A 179 35.46 -5.99 12.45
C LYS A 179 35.56 -7.35 11.77
N LYS A 180 35.40 -8.44 12.53
CA LYS A 180 35.43 -9.80 11.99
C LYS A 180 34.30 -10.03 10.98
N SER A 181 33.09 -9.54 11.24
CA SER A 181 31.98 -9.63 10.27
C SER A 181 32.26 -8.82 8.99
N GLU A 182 32.86 -7.64 9.11
CA GLU A 182 33.24 -6.82 7.94
C GLU A 182 34.29 -7.51 7.06
N GLU A 183 35.24 -8.20 7.67
CA GLU A 183 36.24 -9.00 6.95
C GLU A 183 35.59 -10.18 6.24
N ILE A 184 34.80 -10.99 6.95
CA ILE A 184 34.09 -12.15 6.38
C ILE A 184 33.14 -11.69 5.24
N ALA A 185 32.47 -10.55 5.40
CA ALA A 185 31.51 -10.04 4.42
C ALA A 185 32.14 -9.76 3.05
N LYS A 186 33.43 -9.40 2.97
CA LYS A 186 34.14 -9.13 1.71
C LYS A 186 34.20 -10.37 0.81
N ASP A 187 34.30 -11.55 1.43
CA ASP A 187 34.47 -12.83 0.73
C ASP A 187 33.16 -13.58 0.48
N ILE A 188 32.02 -13.07 0.95
CA ILE A 188 30.73 -13.71 0.76
C ILE A 188 30.26 -13.56 -0.69
N LYS A 189 30.14 -14.71 -1.35
CA LYS A 189 29.52 -14.83 -2.68
C LYS A 189 28.01 -14.93 -2.54
N LEU A 190 27.32 -14.01 -3.22
CA LEU A 190 25.87 -14.04 -3.33
C LEU A 190 25.43 -15.14 -4.29
N ASP A 191 24.43 -15.90 -3.88
CA ASP A 191 23.83 -16.94 -4.71
C ASP A 191 22.85 -16.33 -5.74
N ASP A 192 22.32 -17.15 -6.65
CA ASP A 192 21.43 -16.67 -7.69
C ASP A 192 20.09 -16.17 -7.14
N LYS A 193 19.65 -16.66 -5.97
CA LYS A 193 18.45 -16.18 -5.29
C LYS A 193 18.69 -14.77 -4.74
N ASP A 194 19.82 -14.53 -4.08
CA ASP A 194 20.24 -13.22 -3.57
C ASP A 194 20.38 -12.22 -4.71
N LYS A 195 21.08 -12.61 -5.79
CA LYS A 195 21.24 -11.78 -6.98
C LYS A 195 19.91 -11.48 -7.63
N LYS A 196 18.98 -12.44 -7.68
CA LYS A 196 17.63 -12.20 -8.22
C LYS A 196 16.81 -11.26 -7.33
N ARG A 197 17.00 -11.30 -6.00
CA ARG A 197 16.39 -10.36 -5.06
C ARG A 197 16.94 -8.94 -5.26
N LEU A 198 18.26 -8.77 -5.39
CA LEU A 198 18.91 -7.48 -5.66
C LEU A 198 18.61 -6.94 -7.08
N ASN A 199 18.50 -7.84 -8.06
CA ASN A 199 18.20 -7.50 -9.46
C ASN A 199 16.70 -7.52 -9.78
N LYS A 200 15.82 -7.74 -8.79
CA LYS A 200 14.38 -7.63 -9.03
C LYS A 200 14.16 -6.17 -9.40
N LYS A 201 14.03 -5.90 -10.69
CA LYS A 201 13.82 -4.55 -11.22
C LYS A 201 12.52 -4.06 -10.60
N GLN A 202 12.64 -3.26 -9.54
CA GLN A 202 11.57 -2.42 -9.06
C GLN A 202 11.32 -1.40 -10.17
N GLY A 203 10.31 -1.66 -11.01
CA GLY A 203 10.08 -0.85 -12.20
C GLY A 203 9.18 -1.45 -13.28
N LEU A 204 8.83 -0.59 -14.23
CA LEU A 204 7.73 -0.68 -15.21
C LEU A 204 7.87 -1.75 -16.33
N ASN A 205 8.85 -2.65 -16.28
CA ASN A 205 9.03 -3.68 -17.32
C ASN A 205 8.54 -5.05 -16.83
N PHE A 206 7.32 -5.45 -17.21
CA PHE A 206 6.73 -6.72 -16.79
C PHE A 206 6.10 -7.52 -17.94
N ASN A 207 6.16 -8.87 -17.82
CA ASN A 207 5.60 -9.86 -18.75
C ASN A 207 4.37 -10.58 -18.12
N PRO A 208 3.13 -10.35 -18.59
CA PRO A 208 1.89 -10.87 -17.99
C PRO A 208 1.79 -12.39 -17.84
N LEU A 209 2.58 -13.15 -18.61
CA LEU A 209 2.51 -14.62 -18.64
C LEU A 209 3.20 -15.29 -17.43
N GLU A 210 4.13 -14.60 -16.74
CA GLU A 210 4.76 -15.13 -15.52
C GLU A 210 3.78 -15.13 -14.31
N SER A 211 2.75 -14.27 -14.33
CA SER A 211 1.80 -14.02 -13.22
C SER A 211 0.85 -15.18 -12.90
N ILE A 212 0.51 -16.02 -13.87
CA ILE A 212 -0.39 -17.17 -13.64
C ILE A 212 0.29 -18.22 -12.73
N SER A 213 1.62 -18.33 -12.82
CA SER A 213 2.39 -19.20 -11.93
C SER A 213 2.38 -18.72 -10.47
N THR A 214 2.23 -17.41 -10.24
CA THR A 214 2.12 -16.78 -8.90
C THR A 214 0.83 -17.15 -8.20
N LEU A 215 -0.32 -17.14 -8.90
CA LEU A 215 -1.60 -17.61 -8.33
C LEU A 215 -1.50 -19.05 -7.85
N LYS A 216 -0.93 -19.95 -8.66
CA LYS A 216 -0.75 -21.36 -8.30
C LYS A 216 0.18 -21.54 -7.10
N LYS A 217 1.27 -20.76 -6.99
CA LYS A 217 2.16 -20.77 -5.80
C LYS A 217 1.46 -20.26 -4.54
N TYR A 218 0.67 -19.20 -4.65
CA TYR A 218 -0.05 -18.61 -3.53
C TYR A 218 -1.04 -19.58 -2.88
N TYR A 219 -1.78 -20.35 -3.69
CA TYR A 219 -2.73 -21.35 -3.20
C TYR A 219 -2.05 -22.61 -2.67
N LYS A 220 -0.89 -23.00 -3.21
CA LYS A 220 -0.16 -24.19 -2.76
C LYS A 220 0.45 -24.03 -1.37
N ASN A 221 0.84 -22.81 -0.98
CA ASN A 221 1.52 -22.53 0.29
C ASN A 221 0.59 -22.02 1.40
N ASP A 222 -0.73 -22.09 1.22
CA ASP A 222 -1.69 -21.54 2.19
C ASP A 222 -1.69 -22.30 3.52
N SER A 223 -1.61 -23.64 3.48
CA SER A 223 -1.58 -24.48 4.68
C SER A 223 -0.37 -24.20 5.57
N GLU A 224 0.81 -24.07 4.96
CA GLU A 224 2.06 -23.77 5.67
C GLU A 224 2.01 -22.40 6.37
N TYR A 225 1.45 -21.39 5.70
CA TYR A 225 1.21 -20.09 6.32
C TYR A 225 0.27 -20.19 7.53
N GLN A 226 -0.87 -20.88 7.39
CA GLN A 226 -1.85 -21.01 8.47
C GLN A 226 -1.25 -21.73 9.69
N THR A 227 -0.49 -22.80 9.48
CA THR A 227 0.22 -23.51 10.55
C THR A 227 1.17 -22.58 11.30
N ARG A 228 2.02 -21.84 10.57
CA ARG A 228 3.00 -20.92 11.18
C ARG A 228 2.33 -19.76 11.92
N LYS A 229 1.24 -19.21 11.37
CA LYS A 229 0.46 -18.17 12.05
C LYS A 229 -0.13 -18.71 13.34
N ALA A 230 -0.75 -19.90 13.30
CA ALA A 230 -1.33 -20.52 14.49
C ALA A 230 -0.28 -20.83 15.56
N GLU A 231 0.91 -21.28 15.18
CA GLU A 231 2.04 -21.48 16.10
C GLU A 231 2.52 -20.17 16.73
N PHE A 232 2.64 -19.12 15.92
CA PHE A 232 3.01 -17.78 16.37
C PHE A 232 1.98 -17.23 17.36
N ASP A 233 0.69 -17.27 17.01
CA ASP A 233 -0.40 -16.79 17.85
C ASP A 233 -0.48 -17.57 19.18
N LYS A 234 -0.27 -18.90 19.14
CA LYS A 234 -0.15 -19.73 20.36
C LYS A 234 1.02 -19.31 21.23
N SER A 235 2.18 -19.00 20.63
CA SER A 235 3.33 -18.52 21.39
C SER A 235 3.05 -17.19 22.08
N LEU A 236 2.29 -16.29 21.44
CA LEU A 236 1.91 -15.01 22.05
C LEU A 236 0.94 -15.20 23.20
N ALA A 237 -0.11 -16.01 22.99
CA ALA A 237 -1.09 -16.30 24.04
C ALA A 237 -0.46 -17.00 25.26
N HIS A 238 0.52 -17.87 25.03
CA HIS A 238 1.28 -18.51 26.09
C HIS A 238 2.07 -17.48 26.93
N ASP A 239 2.74 -16.52 26.30
CA ASP A 239 3.45 -15.45 27.03
C ASP A 239 2.47 -14.56 27.80
N GLU A 240 1.34 -14.18 27.19
CA GLU A 240 0.31 -13.35 27.83
C GLU A 240 -0.28 -14.02 29.08
N SER A 241 -0.42 -15.35 29.07
CA SER A 241 -0.89 -16.09 30.25
C SER A 241 0.03 -15.97 31.47
N LYS A 242 1.30 -15.57 31.26
CA LYS A 242 2.31 -15.42 32.31
C LYS A 242 2.35 -14.01 32.92
N PHE A 243 1.62 -13.04 32.38
CA PHE A 243 1.71 -11.64 32.79
C PHE A 243 1.36 -11.39 34.26
N ALA A 244 0.42 -12.16 34.81
CA ALA A 244 -0.08 -12.01 36.17
C ALA A 244 0.69 -12.86 37.19
N THR A 245 1.35 -13.93 36.74
CA THR A 245 1.91 -14.97 37.61
C THR A 245 3.43 -14.91 37.74
N THR A 246 4.09 -14.14 36.87
CA THR A 246 5.54 -14.13 36.72
C THR A 246 6.16 -12.87 37.32
N THR A 247 7.08 -13.04 38.28
CA THR A 247 7.87 -11.94 38.85
C THR A 247 9.07 -11.62 37.95
N LEU A 248 9.20 -10.35 37.57
CA LEU A 248 10.24 -9.87 36.64
C LEU A 248 11.37 -9.18 37.40
N THR A 249 12.61 -9.40 36.97
CA THR A 249 13.79 -8.68 37.47
C THR A 249 13.85 -7.25 36.91
N GLU A 250 14.57 -6.35 37.58
CA GLU A 250 14.78 -4.97 37.08
C GLU A 250 15.43 -4.94 35.70
N LYS A 251 16.39 -5.84 35.43
CA LYS A 251 17.03 -5.97 34.11
C LYS A 251 15.98 -6.31 33.04
N GLN A 252 15.13 -7.31 33.29
CA GLN A 252 14.07 -7.70 32.35
C GLN A 252 13.06 -6.59 32.09
N ILE A 253 12.65 -5.86 33.13
CA ILE A 253 11.74 -4.71 32.98
C ILE A 253 12.39 -3.63 32.12
N ARG A 254 13.66 -3.29 32.39
CA ARG A 254 14.39 -2.29 31.61
C ARG A 254 14.57 -2.69 30.15
N ASP A 255 14.97 -3.94 29.90
CA ASP A 255 15.16 -4.47 28.55
C ASP A 255 13.84 -4.47 27.77
N ALA A 256 12.73 -4.84 28.42
CA ALA A 256 11.40 -4.84 27.84
C ALA A 256 10.91 -3.42 27.51
N LYS A 257 11.09 -2.46 28.41
CA LYS A 257 10.76 -1.03 28.18
C LYS A 257 11.59 -0.42 27.05
N ARG A 258 12.88 -0.77 26.97
CA ARG A 258 13.74 -0.36 25.84
C ARG A 258 13.16 -0.86 24.52
N ASP A 259 12.94 -2.17 24.41
CA ASP A 259 12.45 -2.77 23.17
C ASP A 259 11.09 -2.18 22.81
N GLN A 260 10.18 -2.01 23.78
CA GLN A 260 8.89 -1.37 23.61
C GLN A 260 9.01 0.04 23.02
N GLN A 261 9.80 0.91 23.65
CA GLN A 261 9.91 2.32 23.25
C GLN A 261 10.51 2.45 21.85
N ILE A 262 11.59 1.71 21.57
CA ILE A 262 12.30 1.79 20.31
C ILE A 262 11.44 1.16 19.18
N LEU A 263 10.89 -0.05 19.39
CA LEU A 263 10.08 -0.73 18.37
C LEU A 263 8.81 0.06 18.03
N SER A 264 8.08 0.54 19.04
CA SER A 264 6.82 1.24 18.84
C SER A 264 7.02 2.54 18.06
N ASP A 265 8.05 3.33 18.40
CA ASP A 265 8.34 4.57 17.68
C ASP A 265 8.77 4.31 16.23
N MET A 266 9.65 3.33 16.01
CA MET A 266 10.19 3.04 14.68
C MET A 266 9.12 2.46 13.74
N VAL A 267 8.36 1.45 14.18
CA VAL A 267 7.29 0.85 13.38
C VAL A 267 6.23 1.90 13.03
N ARG A 268 5.81 2.71 14.01
CA ARG A 268 4.86 3.81 13.79
C ARG A 268 5.35 4.79 12.72
N ARG A 269 6.58 5.28 12.85
CA ARG A 269 7.13 6.31 11.94
C ARG A 269 7.35 5.76 10.53
N ILE A 270 7.80 4.52 10.41
CA ILE A 270 7.96 3.82 9.12
C ILE A 270 6.60 3.70 8.43
N ASP A 271 5.56 3.28 9.14
CA ASP A 271 4.24 3.11 8.52
C ASP A 271 3.55 4.44 8.20
N VAL A 272 3.65 5.45 9.08
CA VAL A 272 3.15 6.79 8.81
C VAL A 272 3.84 7.43 7.59
N ALA A 273 5.17 7.32 7.48
CA ALA A 273 5.90 7.85 6.34
C ALA A 273 5.54 7.14 5.02
N SER A 274 5.43 5.80 5.07
CA SER A 274 4.92 4.96 3.97
C SER A 274 3.57 5.47 3.46
N GLN A 275 2.63 5.65 4.37
CA GLN A 275 1.27 6.08 4.06
C GLN A 275 1.19 7.52 3.58
N ASP A 276 1.98 8.45 4.16
CA ASP A 276 2.03 9.85 3.73
C ASP A 276 2.55 9.97 2.29
N TYR A 277 3.60 9.23 1.93
CA TYR A 277 4.11 9.22 0.55
C TYR A 277 3.09 8.63 -0.43
N ALA A 278 2.42 7.53 -0.06
CA ALA A 278 1.37 6.94 -0.89
C ALA A 278 0.16 7.89 -1.07
N GLU A 279 -0.33 8.50 0.02
CA GLU A 279 -1.45 9.45 0.03
C GLU A 279 -1.13 10.67 -0.86
N ASN A 280 0.05 11.27 -0.69
CA ASN A 280 0.46 12.45 -1.46
C ASN A 280 0.63 12.13 -2.94
N THR A 281 1.14 10.93 -3.26
CA THR A 281 1.29 10.46 -4.65
C THR A 281 -0.05 10.26 -5.31
N GLU A 282 -0.99 9.62 -4.62
CA GLU A 282 -2.32 9.42 -5.15
C GLU A 282 -3.07 10.74 -5.35
N LEU A 283 -2.99 11.65 -4.37
CA LEU A 283 -3.54 12.98 -4.51
C LEU A 283 -2.93 13.70 -5.72
N ALA A 284 -1.63 13.53 -5.96
CA ALA A 284 -0.96 14.05 -7.15
C ALA A 284 -1.50 13.46 -8.45
N THR A 285 -1.56 12.14 -8.55
CA THR A 285 -2.03 11.45 -9.76
C THR A 285 -3.51 11.76 -10.03
N ASN A 286 -4.35 11.82 -8.99
CA ASN A 286 -5.77 12.10 -9.12
C ASN A 286 -6.05 13.58 -9.42
N THR A 287 -5.27 14.51 -8.86
CA THR A 287 -5.34 15.94 -9.22
C THR A 287 -4.92 16.18 -10.66
N ILE A 288 -3.82 15.56 -11.10
CA ILE A 288 -3.35 15.60 -12.50
C ILE A 288 -4.43 15.03 -13.44
N THR A 289 -5.05 13.92 -13.07
CA THR A 289 -6.13 13.29 -13.85
C THR A 289 -7.36 14.20 -13.92
N THR A 290 -7.76 14.82 -12.80
CA THR A 290 -8.88 15.77 -12.75
C THR A 290 -8.64 17.01 -13.62
N LEU A 291 -7.43 17.59 -13.55
CA LEU A 291 -7.04 18.73 -14.37
C LEU A 291 -7.02 18.38 -15.87
N ALA A 292 -6.60 17.16 -16.22
CA ALA A 292 -6.63 16.67 -17.59
C ALA A 292 -8.07 16.52 -18.13
N LEU A 293 -9.01 16.07 -17.30
CA LEU A 293 -10.43 15.93 -17.66
C LEU A 293 -11.18 17.27 -17.71
N GLY A 294 -10.88 18.20 -16.80
CA GLY A 294 -11.66 19.44 -16.62
C GLY A 294 -11.34 20.57 -17.61
N THR A 295 -10.24 20.51 -18.36
CA THR A 295 -9.77 21.65 -19.17
C THR A 295 -9.76 21.43 -20.68
N GLY A 296 -10.02 20.21 -21.17
CA GLY A 296 -10.13 19.87 -22.60
C GLY A 296 -8.87 20.04 -23.47
N GLY A 297 -8.02 21.03 -23.19
CA GLY A 297 -6.80 21.36 -23.92
C GLY A 297 -5.48 20.97 -23.22
N LEU A 298 -5.47 20.77 -21.89
CA LEU A 298 -4.24 20.38 -21.17
C LEU A 298 -3.94 18.88 -21.21
N ALA A 299 -4.90 18.03 -21.60
CA ALA A 299 -4.70 16.58 -21.67
C ALA A 299 -3.55 16.18 -22.61
N GLY A 300 -3.40 16.86 -23.76
CA GLY A 300 -2.31 16.61 -24.71
C GLY A 300 -0.94 17.09 -24.21
N TRP A 301 -0.89 18.28 -23.60
CA TRP A 301 0.35 18.86 -23.06
C TRP A 301 0.87 18.10 -21.83
N LEU A 302 -0.04 17.72 -20.93
CA LEU A 302 0.29 17.00 -19.70
C LEU A 302 0.62 15.53 -20.00
N SER A 303 -0.09 14.88 -20.91
CA SER A 303 0.26 13.53 -21.41
C SER A 303 1.67 13.51 -22.01
N HIS A 304 2.02 14.52 -22.82
CA HIS A 304 3.37 14.64 -23.40
C HIS A 304 4.44 14.84 -22.32
N LYS A 305 4.20 15.69 -21.30
CA LYS A 305 5.14 15.87 -20.17
C LYS A 305 5.26 14.64 -19.26
N ILE A 306 4.16 13.94 -18.98
CA ILE A 306 4.16 12.71 -18.19
C ILE A 306 4.92 11.60 -18.94
N MET A 307 4.64 11.39 -20.22
CA MET A 307 5.36 10.39 -21.04
C MET A 307 6.85 10.72 -21.19
N LYS A 308 7.20 12.00 -21.33
CA LYS A 308 8.60 12.46 -21.37
C LYS A 308 9.30 12.30 -20.01
N GLY A 309 8.61 12.56 -18.90
CA GLY A 309 9.11 12.36 -17.54
C GLY A 309 9.30 10.88 -17.18
N LEU A 310 8.45 10.00 -17.71
CA LEU A 310 8.52 8.54 -17.52
C LEU A 310 9.38 7.82 -18.58
N LYS A 311 10.00 8.55 -19.53
CA LYS A 311 10.82 8.01 -20.63
C LYS A 311 10.13 6.95 -21.50
N ILE A 312 8.81 7.02 -21.67
CA ILE A 312 8.06 6.10 -22.54
C ILE A 312 8.29 6.53 -24.00
N LYS A 313 8.93 5.68 -24.82
CA LYS A 313 9.26 6.00 -26.23
C LYS A 313 8.01 5.96 -27.11
N GLY A 314 7.64 7.12 -27.67
CA GLY A 314 6.40 7.36 -28.41
C GLY A 314 6.33 6.85 -29.85
N ASN A 315 6.84 5.67 -30.19
CA ASN A 315 6.86 5.17 -31.58
C ASN A 315 6.00 3.92 -31.85
N GLY A 316 5.36 3.33 -30.83
CA GLY A 316 4.42 2.21 -31.02
C GLY A 316 3.03 2.68 -31.44
N MET A 317 2.23 1.82 -32.09
CA MET A 317 0.84 2.06 -32.52
C MET A 317 -0.04 2.70 -31.42
N VAL A 318 0.27 2.42 -30.16
CA VAL A 318 -0.31 3.04 -28.96
C VAL A 318 -0.15 4.56 -28.92
N SER A 319 0.99 5.12 -29.32
CA SER A 319 1.29 6.56 -29.27
C SER A 319 0.46 7.44 -30.23
N LYS A 320 -0.03 6.86 -31.33
CA LYS A 320 -0.75 7.57 -32.38
C LYS A 320 -2.27 7.59 -32.17
N ALA A 321 -2.81 6.73 -31.31
CA ALA A 321 -4.23 6.65 -30.96
C ALA A 321 -4.63 7.50 -29.72
N ILE A 322 -3.65 8.14 -29.06
CA ILE A 322 -3.76 8.84 -27.76
C ILE A 322 -4.63 10.09 -27.74
N PRO A 323 -4.98 10.82 -28.82
CA PRO A 323 -5.88 11.96 -28.62
C PRO A 323 -7.36 11.55 -28.48
N TRP A 324 -7.77 10.39 -29.01
CA TRP A 324 -9.19 10.07 -29.23
C TRP A 324 -9.69 8.80 -28.53
N VAL A 325 -8.83 7.81 -28.27
CA VAL A 325 -9.15 6.63 -27.43
C VAL A 325 -9.07 6.97 -25.92
N VAL A 326 -8.59 8.17 -25.63
CA VAL A 326 -8.10 8.62 -24.34
C VAL A 326 -9.18 9.00 -23.34
N GLY A 327 -10.38 9.40 -23.77
CA GLY A 327 -11.46 9.73 -22.82
C GLY A 327 -11.96 8.55 -21.98
N ALA A 328 -11.86 7.32 -22.48
CA ALA A 328 -12.36 6.11 -21.81
C ALA A 328 -11.25 5.16 -21.33
N THR A 329 -10.04 5.21 -21.93
CA THR A 329 -8.92 4.32 -21.57
C THR A 329 -7.86 4.98 -20.69
N LEU A 330 -7.76 6.33 -20.63
CA LEU A 330 -6.86 6.99 -19.67
C LEU A 330 -7.13 6.60 -18.23
N PRO A 331 -8.37 6.50 -17.74
CA PRO A 331 -8.61 6.13 -16.34
C PRO A 331 -8.11 4.70 -16.04
N LEU A 332 -8.28 3.76 -16.97
CA LEU A 332 -7.86 2.36 -16.81
C LEU A 332 -6.34 2.20 -16.88
N VAL A 333 -5.67 2.88 -17.81
CA VAL A 333 -4.20 2.86 -17.90
C VAL A 333 -3.58 3.72 -16.79
N ALA A 334 -4.12 4.89 -16.46
CA ALA A 334 -3.63 5.72 -15.36
C ALA A 334 -3.83 5.04 -13.99
N GLY A 335 -4.90 4.27 -13.79
CA GLY A 335 -5.16 3.50 -12.57
C GLY A 335 -4.13 2.39 -12.30
N ILE A 336 -3.78 1.61 -13.34
CA ILE A 336 -2.75 0.56 -13.23
C ILE A 336 -1.36 1.17 -12.96
N TYR A 337 -1.07 2.33 -13.54
CA TYR A 337 0.18 3.04 -13.28
C TYR A 337 0.17 3.78 -11.93
N SER A 338 -0.97 4.30 -11.47
CA SER A 338 -1.07 5.03 -10.20
C SER A 338 -0.85 4.11 -9.01
N ALA A 339 -1.44 2.90 -9.00
CA ALA A 339 -1.22 1.91 -7.94
C ALA A 339 0.27 1.56 -7.78
N LYS A 340 0.98 1.35 -8.89
CA LYS A 340 2.43 1.07 -8.88
C LYS A 340 3.27 2.28 -8.43
N ILE A 341 2.92 3.49 -8.85
CA ILE A 341 3.63 4.70 -8.40
C ILE A 341 3.39 4.93 -6.90
N GLN A 342 2.18 4.66 -6.39
CA GLN A 342 1.87 4.74 -4.95
C GLN A 342 2.67 3.73 -4.13
N LYS A 343 2.79 2.47 -4.59
CA LYS A 343 3.61 1.44 -3.92
C LYS A 343 5.09 1.81 -3.91
N GLN A 344 5.59 2.31 -5.04
CA GLN A 344 6.97 2.83 -5.11
C GLN A 344 7.17 4.04 -4.19
N ALA A 345 6.20 4.95 -4.11
CA ALA A 345 6.25 6.07 -3.19
C ALA A 345 6.24 5.61 -1.72
N SER A 346 5.44 4.60 -1.38
CA SER A 346 5.46 3.97 -0.06
C SER A 346 6.85 3.41 0.29
N ARG A 347 7.52 2.70 -0.63
CA ARG A 347 8.92 2.24 -0.46
C ARG A 347 9.87 3.40 -0.18
N ILE A 348 9.76 4.47 -0.97
CA ILE A 348 10.59 5.67 -0.80
C ILE A 348 10.34 6.33 0.56
N GLY A 349 9.08 6.44 0.99
CA GLY A 349 8.74 7.00 2.30
C GLY A 349 9.39 6.23 3.45
N ARG A 350 9.30 4.89 3.42
CA ARG A 350 9.99 4.00 4.38
C ARG A 350 11.50 4.18 4.34
N TYR A 351 12.08 4.23 3.15
CA TYR A 351 13.52 4.47 2.97
C TYR A 351 13.95 5.80 3.59
N LYS A 352 13.28 6.92 3.27
CA LYS A 352 13.69 8.25 3.76
C LYS A 352 13.63 8.37 5.28
N ILE A 353 12.59 7.84 5.93
CA ILE A 353 12.49 7.89 7.39
C ILE A 353 13.51 6.96 8.08
N LYS A 354 13.86 5.82 7.46
CA LYS A 354 14.94 4.96 7.95
C LYS A 354 16.30 5.65 7.87
N GLN A 355 16.59 6.33 6.75
CA GLN A 355 17.81 7.13 6.62
C GLN A 355 17.85 8.30 7.60
N GLU A 356 16.72 8.96 7.88
CA GLU A 356 16.61 9.98 8.92
C GLU A 356 17.03 9.42 10.29
N MET A 357 16.49 8.26 10.69
CA MET A 357 16.83 7.60 11.95
C MET A 357 18.30 7.16 12.01
N LEU A 358 18.85 6.62 10.92
CA LEU A 358 20.25 6.17 10.85
C LEU A 358 21.24 7.34 10.92
N ASN A 359 20.88 8.48 10.33
CA ASN A 359 21.69 9.70 10.37
C ASN A 359 21.57 10.47 11.69
N ASN A 360 20.61 10.10 12.55
CA ASN A 360 20.43 10.66 13.89
C ASN A 360 20.42 9.54 14.94
N PRO A 361 21.59 9.02 15.36
CA PRO A 361 21.67 7.86 16.27
C PRO A 361 20.94 8.03 17.60
N ALA A 362 20.70 9.25 18.07
CA ALA A 362 19.91 9.53 19.27
C ALA A 362 18.45 9.05 19.14
N GLU A 363 17.94 8.88 17.92
CA GLU A 363 16.61 8.32 17.68
C GLU A 363 16.51 6.83 18.01
N LEU A 364 17.65 6.15 18.14
CA LEU A 364 17.75 4.72 18.39
C LEU A 364 18.07 4.40 19.86
N VAL A 365 18.15 5.41 20.73
CA VAL A 365 18.56 5.25 22.14
C VAL A 365 17.33 5.31 23.05
N TYR A 366 17.25 4.37 23.98
CA TYR A 366 16.21 4.35 24.99
C TYR A 366 16.47 5.37 26.10
N VAL A 367 15.40 6.04 26.53
CA VAL A 367 15.43 6.92 27.71
C VAL A 367 14.23 6.57 28.59
N ASP A 368 14.46 6.46 29.89
CA ASP A 368 13.40 6.11 30.85
C ASP A 368 12.39 7.25 31.00
N ASP A 369 11.12 6.92 31.21
CA ASP A 369 10.04 7.90 31.31
C ASP A 369 10.29 8.93 32.43
N LYS A 370 10.95 8.52 33.52
CA LYS A 370 11.33 9.42 34.63
C LYS A 370 12.30 10.51 34.18
N ASP A 371 13.18 10.19 33.25
CA ASP A 371 14.20 11.10 32.72
C ASP A 371 13.55 12.03 31.67
N ILE A 372 12.61 11.52 30.87
CA ILE A 372 11.81 12.29 29.91
C ILE A 372 10.91 13.32 30.65
N ALA A 373 10.36 12.96 31.81
CA ALA A 373 9.50 13.82 32.62
C ALA A 373 10.19 15.12 33.08
N SER A 374 11.52 15.12 33.14
CA SER A 374 12.34 16.29 33.51
C SER A 374 12.55 17.30 32.36
N SER A 375 12.13 16.97 31.14
CA SER A 375 12.34 17.83 29.96
C SER A 375 11.37 19.01 29.92
N ASP A 376 11.92 20.21 29.71
CA ASP A 376 11.18 21.46 29.52
C ASP A 376 10.47 21.59 28.16
N VAL A 377 10.64 20.61 27.26
CA VAL A 377 10.02 20.64 25.93
C VAL A 377 8.50 20.50 26.05
N LYS A 378 7.78 21.55 25.64
CA LYS A 378 6.31 21.61 25.66
C LYS A 378 5.66 21.46 24.28
N THR A 379 6.44 21.61 23.21
CA THR A 379 5.97 21.56 21.83
C THR A 379 7.01 20.88 20.92
N PHE A 380 6.57 20.45 19.75
CA PHE A 380 7.43 19.87 18.71
C PHE A 380 7.15 20.53 17.37
N GLU A 381 8.16 20.56 16.49
CA GLU A 381 8.00 21.13 15.16
C GLU A 381 7.28 20.13 14.23
N LYS A 382 6.13 20.54 13.69
CA LYS A 382 5.41 19.76 12.67
C LYS A 382 5.98 20.08 11.29
N HIS A 383 6.53 19.08 10.61
CA HIS A 383 6.97 19.24 9.22
C HIS A 383 5.81 19.67 8.32
N LYS A 384 5.98 20.80 7.61
CA LYS A 384 4.99 21.28 6.64
C LYS A 384 4.95 20.33 5.44
N LYS A 385 3.77 19.82 5.10
CA LYS A 385 3.59 18.99 3.90
C LYS A 385 3.97 19.82 2.66
N PRO A 386 4.84 19.30 1.76
CA PRO A 386 5.20 20.01 0.54
C PRO A 386 3.97 20.18 -0.36
N ASN A 387 3.95 21.25 -1.16
CA ASN A 387 2.93 21.38 -2.19
C ASN A 387 3.09 20.29 -3.27
N LEU A 388 2.04 20.11 -4.09
CA LEU A 388 1.94 19.02 -5.06
C LEU A 388 3.13 18.92 -6.01
N PHE A 389 3.54 20.04 -6.62
CA PHE A 389 4.62 20.07 -7.61
C PHE A 389 5.98 19.81 -6.97
N LYS A 390 6.20 20.36 -5.77
CA LYS A 390 7.41 20.12 -4.99
C LYS A 390 7.48 18.66 -4.53
N PHE A 391 6.35 18.07 -4.12
CA PHE A 391 6.27 16.66 -3.78
C PHE A 391 6.66 15.76 -4.97
N MET A 392 6.11 16.00 -6.16
CA MET A 392 6.44 15.20 -7.35
C MET A 392 7.91 15.34 -7.79
N ALA A 393 8.47 16.55 -7.70
CA ALA A 393 9.88 16.78 -7.98
C ALA A 393 10.79 16.04 -6.99
N ASN A 394 10.44 16.08 -5.70
CA ASN A 394 11.15 15.35 -4.65
C ASN A 394 11.01 13.84 -4.85
N LEU A 395 9.80 13.32 -5.11
CA LEU A 395 9.55 11.89 -5.33
C LEU A 395 10.44 11.30 -6.43
N TYR A 396 10.66 12.04 -7.52
CA TYR A 396 11.60 11.62 -8.57
C TYR A 396 13.04 11.53 -8.08
N LYS A 397 13.51 12.56 -7.36
CA LYS A 397 14.87 12.60 -6.79
C LYS A 397 15.06 11.48 -5.76
N ASP A 398 14.11 11.35 -4.85
CA ASP A 398 14.13 10.35 -3.79
C ASP A 398 14.03 8.93 -4.36
N ASN A 399 13.31 8.72 -5.47
CA ASN A 399 13.31 7.43 -6.16
C ASN A 399 14.68 7.08 -6.73
N LYS A 400 15.41 8.05 -7.30
CA LYS A 400 16.77 7.80 -7.80
C LYS A 400 17.71 7.43 -6.65
N GLU A 401 17.66 8.18 -5.55
CA GLU A 401 18.42 7.91 -4.33
C GLU A 401 18.14 6.51 -3.78
N TYR A 402 16.86 6.12 -3.70
CA TYR A 402 16.44 4.79 -3.29
C TYR A 402 16.96 3.68 -4.23
N GLN A 403 16.87 3.88 -5.55
CA GLN A 403 17.37 2.89 -6.52
C GLN A 403 18.89 2.72 -6.47
N ASP A 404 19.62 3.80 -6.17
CA ASP A 404 21.07 3.74 -5.98
C ASP A 404 21.39 3.02 -4.66
N TYR A 405 20.68 3.32 -3.57
CA TYR A 405 20.79 2.63 -2.27
C TYR A 405 20.58 1.10 -2.37
N VAL A 406 19.49 0.67 -3.03
CA VAL A 406 19.17 -0.76 -3.18
C VAL A 406 20.30 -1.52 -3.89
N LYS A 407 20.95 -0.87 -4.87
CA LYS A 407 22.05 -1.48 -5.64
C LYS A 407 23.36 -1.55 -4.86
N THR A 408 23.65 -0.55 -4.02
CA THR A 408 24.95 -0.46 -3.34
C THR A 408 24.89 -1.04 -1.92
N GLU A 409 24.01 -0.51 -1.08
CA GLU A 409 23.93 -0.89 0.33
C GLU A 409 23.17 -2.21 0.51
N GLY A 410 22.19 -2.52 -0.34
CA GLY A 410 21.46 -3.79 -0.28
C GLY A 410 22.35 -5.03 -0.43
N GLU A 411 23.36 -4.98 -1.33
CA GLU A 411 24.34 -6.05 -1.46
C GLU A 411 25.23 -6.16 -0.21
N LYS A 412 25.68 -5.01 0.31
CA LYS A 412 26.55 -4.94 1.50
C LYS A 412 25.85 -5.48 2.74
N GLU A 413 24.60 -5.10 2.98
CA GLU A 413 23.79 -5.59 4.09
C GLU A 413 23.58 -7.10 4.02
N LEU A 414 23.29 -7.64 2.83
CA LEU A 414 23.02 -9.05 2.66
C LEU A 414 24.28 -9.91 2.90
N LYS A 415 25.45 -9.43 2.44
CA LYS A 415 26.73 -10.04 2.79
C LYS A 415 27.03 -9.93 4.28
N MET A 416 26.79 -8.77 4.89
CA MET A 416 26.99 -8.58 6.32
C MET A 416 26.15 -9.54 7.15
N ASN A 417 24.87 -9.72 6.80
CA ASN A 417 23.99 -10.65 7.53
C ASN A 417 24.54 -12.07 7.48
N LYS A 418 24.90 -12.57 6.29
CA LYS A 418 25.52 -13.89 6.11
C LYS A 418 26.88 -14.01 6.82
N ALA A 419 27.60 -12.90 7.03
CA ALA A 419 28.83 -12.87 7.81
C ALA A 419 28.58 -13.03 9.30
N ILE A 420 27.55 -12.34 9.82
CA ILE A 420 27.15 -12.42 11.23
C ILE A 420 26.75 -13.85 11.61
N GLU A 421 26.10 -14.59 10.70
CA GLU A 421 25.75 -16.01 10.92
C GLU A 421 26.96 -16.93 11.14
N LYS A 422 28.16 -16.51 10.73
CA LYS A 422 29.41 -17.26 10.91
C LYS A 422 30.19 -16.84 12.15
N LEU A 423 29.71 -15.84 12.90
CA LEU A 423 30.36 -15.42 14.13
C LEU A 423 30.05 -16.39 15.26
N GLU A 424 31.05 -16.60 16.12
CA GLU A 424 30.84 -17.21 17.43
C GLU A 424 30.25 -16.16 18.35
N LEU A 425 29.04 -16.43 18.86
CA LEU A 425 28.28 -15.57 19.75
C LEU A 425 28.13 -16.27 21.11
N SER A 426 28.13 -15.49 22.18
CA SER A 426 27.87 -16.05 23.51
C SER A 426 26.42 -16.52 23.66
N ASP A 427 26.17 -17.42 24.61
CA ASP A 427 24.80 -17.88 24.91
C ASP A 427 23.88 -16.72 25.32
N GLU A 428 24.42 -15.71 26.03
CA GLU A 428 23.67 -14.49 26.36
C GLU A 428 23.35 -13.67 25.11
N GLN A 429 24.30 -13.49 24.19
CA GLN A 429 24.04 -12.80 22.92
C GLN A 429 22.96 -13.50 22.10
N ILE A 430 23.00 -14.83 21.99
CA ILE A 430 21.98 -15.60 21.27
C ILE A 430 20.61 -15.50 21.94
N ARG A 431 20.56 -15.53 23.28
CA ARG A 431 19.31 -15.38 24.03
C ARG A 431 18.69 -14.00 23.81
N ASP A 432 19.47 -12.93 23.99
CA ASP A 432 19.00 -11.56 23.83
C ASP A 432 18.58 -11.31 22.38
N ALA A 433 19.29 -11.91 21.41
CA ALA A 433 18.93 -11.85 20.00
C ALA A 433 17.60 -12.56 19.69
N LYS A 434 17.31 -13.71 20.32
CA LYS A 434 16.01 -14.39 20.19
C LYS A 434 14.87 -13.55 20.79
N ALA A 435 15.10 -12.92 21.94
CA ALA A 435 14.11 -12.03 22.56
C ALA A 435 13.80 -10.84 21.63
N LEU A 436 14.85 -10.18 21.12
CA LEU A 436 14.73 -9.07 20.18
C LEU A 436 14.02 -9.48 18.88
N GLN A 437 14.40 -10.61 18.29
CA GLN A 437 13.74 -11.17 17.11
C GLN A 437 12.24 -11.39 17.33
N LYS A 438 11.86 -12.01 18.46
CA LYS A 438 10.45 -12.24 18.81
C LYS A 438 9.69 -10.93 19.02
N ASN A 439 10.32 -9.95 19.68
CA ASN A 439 9.74 -8.63 19.89
C ASN A 439 9.50 -7.88 18.58
N ILE A 440 10.46 -7.91 17.65
CA ILE A 440 10.30 -7.39 16.30
C ILE A 440 9.12 -8.04 15.59
N PHE A 441 9.09 -9.38 15.55
CA PHE A 441 8.05 -10.11 14.82
C PHE A 441 6.68 -9.82 15.40
N LYS A 442 6.54 -9.79 16.72
CA LYS A 442 5.29 -9.46 17.41
C LYS A 442 4.81 -8.05 17.09
N THR A 443 5.64 -7.03 17.34
CA THR A 443 5.22 -5.63 17.16
C THR A 443 4.91 -5.34 15.70
N PHE A 444 5.79 -5.76 14.79
CA PHE A 444 5.57 -5.55 13.37
C PHE A 444 4.35 -6.30 12.85
N ASN A 445 4.14 -7.57 13.26
CA ASN A 445 2.96 -8.32 12.83
C ASN A 445 1.67 -7.69 13.32
N LYS A 446 1.61 -7.30 14.59
CA LYS A 446 0.44 -6.71 15.23
C LYS A 446 0.05 -5.39 14.55
N VAL A 447 1.02 -4.49 14.35
CA VAL A 447 0.79 -3.20 13.70
C VAL A 447 0.34 -3.41 12.26
N ASP A 448 1.10 -4.14 11.45
CA ASP A 448 0.78 -4.28 10.02
C ASP A 448 -0.47 -5.14 9.75
N GLU A 449 -0.80 -6.15 10.59
CA GLU A 449 -2.06 -6.90 10.48
C GLU A 449 -3.27 -6.02 10.77
N LYS A 450 -3.21 -5.19 11.83
CA LYS A 450 -4.31 -4.28 12.17
C LYS A 450 -4.45 -3.16 11.12
N SER A 451 -3.32 -2.60 10.70
CA SER A 451 -3.21 -1.57 9.66
C SER A 451 -3.85 -2.06 8.36
N GLN A 452 -3.50 -3.26 7.91
CA GLN A 452 -4.10 -3.92 6.75
C GLN A 452 -5.60 -4.20 6.95
N ALA A 453 -6.02 -4.70 8.10
CA ALA A 453 -7.43 -5.03 8.34
C ALA A 453 -8.36 -3.80 8.31
N TYR A 454 -7.90 -2.66 8.83
CA TYR A 454 -8.67 -1.41 8.78
C TYR A 454 -8.63 -0.77 7.39
N SER A 455 -7.44 -0.76 6.76
CA SER A 455 -7.25 -0.29 5.39
C SER A 455 -8.12 -1.08 4.41
N GLU A 456 -8.11 -2.42 4.46
CA GLU A 456 -8.92 -3.31 3.62
C GLU A 456 -10.40 -2.99 3.75
N SER A 457 -10.89 -2.79 4.97
CA SER A 457 -12.30 -2.50 5.18
C SER A 457 -12.73 -1.17 4.58
N VAL A 458 -11.89 -0.14 4.68
CA VAL A 458 -12.18 1.16 4.07
C VAL A 458 -12.05 1.11 2.56
N GLU A 459 -11.00 0.46 2.03
CA GLU A 459 -10.76 0.31 0.60
C GLU A 459 -11.88 -0.49 -0.06
N ALA A 460 -12.27 -1.62 0.54
CA ALA A 460 -13.39 -2.42 0.06
C ALA A 460 -14.67 -1.56 -0.01
N MET A 461 -15.02 -0.86 1.08
CA MET A 461 -16.20 0.04 1.13
C MET A 461 -16.13 1.17 0.10
N GLY A 462 -14.94 1.73 -0.13
CA GLY A 462 -14.69 2.74 -1.15
C GLY A 462 -14.84 2.20 -2.56
N GLU A 463 -14.29 1.02 -2.86
CA GLU A 463 -14.46 0.32 -4.12
C GLU A 463 -15.94 -0.08 -4.36
N ILE A 464 -16.71 -0.47 -3.33
CA ILE A 464 -18.17 -0.66 -3.46
C ILE A 464 -18.82 0.65 -3.93
N THR A 465 -18.50 1.75 -3.25
CA THR A 465 -19.09 3.07 -3.49
C THR A 465 -18.71 3.58 -4.88
N LYS A 466 -17.43 3.46 -5.26
CA LYS A 466 -16.85 3.84 -6.54
C LYS A 466 -17.49 3.08 -7.69
N ASN A 467 -17.55 1.75 -7.61
CA ASN A 467 -18.16 0.92 -8.64
C ASN A 467 -19.67 1.18 -8.75
N GLY A 468 -20.36 1.39 -7.63
CA GLY A 468 -21.76 1.81 -7.63
C GLY A 468 -21.97 3.13 -8.37
N VAL A 469 -21.23 4.17 -7.99
CA VAL A 469 -21.33 5.51 -8.62
C VAL A 469 -20.90 5.49 -10.08
N GLN A 470 -19.86 4.74 -10.44
CA GLN A 470 -19.46 4.56 -11.84
C GLN A 470 -20.55 3.86 -12.65
N THR A 471 -21.17 2.82 -12.10
CA THR A 471 -22.23 2.04 -12.78
C THR A 471 -23.50 2.89 -12.96
N PHE A 472 -24.03 3.47 -11.90
CA PHE A 472 -25.23 4.33 -11.97
C PHE A 472 -24.96 5.64 -12.74
N GLY A 473 -23.78 6.24 -12.55
CA GLY A 473 -23.36 7.39 -13.33
C GLY A 473 -23.30 7.08 -14.82
N SER A 474 -22.76 5.92 -15.20
CA SER A 474 -22.71 5.48 -16.61
C SER A 474 -24.11 5.19 -17.18
N LEU A 475 -25.06 4.70 -16.38
CA LEU A 475 -26.48 4.61 -16.77
C LEU A 475 -27.07 5.99 -17.07
N VAL A 476 -26.85 6.96 -16.19
CA VAL A 476 -27.32 8.34 -16.37
C VAL A 476 -26.64 9.00 -17.58
N ALA A 477 -25.33 8.84 -17.73
CA ALA A 477 -24.56 9.34 -18.86
C ALA A 477 -25.05 8.74 -20.19
N THR A 478 -25.38 7.46 -20.21
CA THR A 478 -26.01 6.80 -21.35
C THR A 478 -27.33 7.48 -21.73
N GLY A 479 -28.22 7.69 -20.75
CA GLY A 479 -29.51 8.37 -20.98
C GLY A 479 -29.35 9.80 -21.50
N ILE A 480 -28.43 10.57 -20.92
CA ILE A 480 -28.11 11.94 -21.36
C ILE A 480 -27.52 11.92 -22.78
N SER A 481 -26.60 11.00 -23.07
CA SER A 481 -25.97 10.87 -24.38
C SER A 481 -26.99 10.49 -25.44
N LEU A 482 -27.94 9.61 -25.11
CA LEU A 482 -29.08 9.31 -25.97
C LEU A 482 -29.91 10.57 -26.24
N LEU A 483 -30.32 11.31 -25.20
CA LEU A 483 -31.07 12.57 -25.38
C LEU A 483 -30.29 13.61 -26.20
N MET A 484 -28.97 13.69 -26.03
CA MET A 484 -28.09 14.54 -26.85
C MET A 484 -28.06 14.09 -28.30
N ALA A 485 -27.99 12.78 -28.58
CA ALA A 485 -28.10 12.25 -29.93
C ALA A 485 -29.45 12.60 -30.55
N LEU A 486 -30.56 12.39 -29.83
CA LEU A 486 -31.91 12.74 -30.25
C LEU A 486 -32.03 14.24 -30.63
N ARG A 487 -31.53 15.15 -29.78
CA ARG A 487 -31.52 16.60 -30.07
C ARG A 487 -30.59 16.99 -31.22
N MET A 488 -29.47 16.29 -31.39
CA MET A 488 -28.59 16.52 -32.55
C MET A 488 -29.25 16.09 -33.87
N MET A 489 -30.16 15.10 -33.82
CA MET A 489 -30.95 14.64 -34.96
C MET A 489 -32.05 15.61 -35.38
N GLU A 490 -32.55 16.45 -34.47
CA GLU A 490 -33.53 17.50 -34.76
C GLU A 490 -32.91 18.72 -35.47
N ASN A 491 -31.58 18.81 -35.51
CA ASN A 491 -30.87 20.03 -35.93
C ASN A 491 -29.96 19.76 -37.15
N PRO A 492 -30.33 20.20 -38.37
CA PRO A 492 -29.67 19.80 -39.63
C PRO A 492 -28.20 20.22 -39.74
N VAL A 493 -27.78 21.25 -39.00
CA VAL A 493 -26.38 21.72 -38.92
C VAL A 493 -25.44 20.69 -38.27
N ASN A 494 -25.94 19.73 -37.50
CA ASN A 494 -25.11 18.67 -36.91
C ASN A 494 -24.83 17.51 -37.87
N ALA A 495 -25.58 17.38 -38.97
CA ALA A 495 -25.36 16.34 -39.99
C ALA A 495 -24.10 16.59 -40.84
N THR A 496 -23.55 17.81 -40.83
CA THR A 496 -22.33 18.20 -41.55
C THR A 496 -21.06 18.12 -40.70
N LYS A 497 -21.17 17.79 -39.41
CA LYS A 497 -20.01 17.64 -38.51
C LYS A 497 -19.34 16.29 -38.70
N SER A 498 -18.01 16.26 -38.59
CA SER A 498 -17.26 15.01 -38.68
C SER A 498 -17.64 14.05 -37.55
N LEU A 499 -17.73 12.75 -37.88
CA LEU A 499 -18.05 11.67 -36.94
C LEU A 499 -17.26 11.74 -35.61
N PRO A 500 -15.96 12.09 -35.58
CA PRO A 500 -15.22 12.27 -34.33
C PRO A 500 -15.76 13.37 -33.41
N LYS A 501 -16.24 14.49 -33.95
CA LYS A 501 -16.81 15.60 -33.16
C LYS A 501 -18.16 15.22 -32.54
N ILE A 502 -18.96 14.43 -33.27
CA ILE A 502 -20.23 13.90 -32.79
C ILE A 502 -19.96 12.91 -31.64
N MET A 503 -19.05 11.96 -31.85
CA MET A 503 -18.66 10.99 -30.82
C MET A 503 -18.08 11.66 -29.57
N ALA A 504 -17.21 12.67 -29.71
CA ALA A 504 -16.68 13.40 -28.56
C ALA A 504 -17.78 14.07 -27.71
N LYS A 505 -18.78 14.67 -28.36
CA LYS A 505 -19.91 15.31 -27.68
C LYS A 505 -20.82 14.29 -27.00
N LEU A 506 -21.03 13.12 -27.62
CA LEU A 506 -21.79 12.02 -27.02
C LEU A 506 -21.03 11.32 -25.87
N LEU A 507 -19.70 11.40 -25.83
CA LEU A 507 -18.90 10.85 -24.73
C LEU A 507 -18.70 11.84 -23.56
N THR A 508 -19.10 13.11 -23.73
CA THR A 508 -18.95 14.13 -22.68
C THR A 508 -19.65 13.76 -21.36
N PRO A 509 -20.88 13.22 -21.35
CA PRO A 509 -21.52 12.78 -20.11
C PRO A 509 -20.74 11.69 -19.37
N PHE A 510 -20.07 10.78 -20.09
CA PHE A 510 -19.23 9.74 -19.49
C PHE A 510 -17.95 10.32 -18.87
N ALA A 511 -17.34 11.34 -19.50
CA ALA A 511 -16.22 12.05 -18.90
C ALA A 511 -16.60 12.76 -17.60
N LEU A 512 -17.84 13.26 -17.49
CA LEU A 512 -18.34 13.89 -16.26
C LEU A 512 -18.59 12.88 -15.13
N VAL A 513 -18.94 11.62 -15.45
CA VAL A 513 -19.08 10.53 -14.46
C VAL A 513 -17.74 10.20 -13.79
N LEU A 514 -16.62 10.47 -14.46
CA LEU A 514 -15.30 10.24 -13.87
C LEU A 514 -14.99 11.20 -12.72
N LEU A 515 -15.57 12.41 -12.70
CA LEU A 515 -15.32 13.40 -11.64
C LEU A 515 -15.76 12.90 -10.25
N PRO A 516 -17.01 12.44 -10.03
CA PRO A 516 -17.39 11.87 -8.74
C PRO A 516 -16.64 10.57 -8.43
N VAL A 517 -16.30 9.75 -9.44
CA VAL A 517 -15.47 8.54 -9.25
C VAL A 517 -14.08 8.90 -8.71
N ILE A 518 -13.42 9.90 -9.29
CA ILE A 518 -12.13 10.42 -8.82
C ILE A 518 -12.28 11.04 -7.42
N GLY A 519 -13.37 11.78 -7.16
CA GLY A 519 -13.66 12.32 -5.83
C GLY A 519 -13.79 11.24 -4.76
N ILE A 520 -14.46 10.12 -5.09
CA ILE A 520 -14.59 8.94 -4.22
C ILE A 520 -13.23 8.28 -4.01
N ASP A 521 -12.42 8.15 -5.06
CA ASP A 521 -11.07 7.57 -4.99
C ASP A 521 -10.19 8.38 -4.02
N ILE A 522 -10.13 9.71 -4.20
CA ILE A 522 -9.40 10.62 -3.30
C ILE A 522 -9.90 10.50 -1.85
N PHE A 523 -11.21 10.47 -1.64
CA PHE A 523 -11.80 10.35 -0.30
C PHE A 523 -11.49 8.99 0.33
N THR A 524 -11.67 7.91 -0.44
CA THR A 524 -11.43 6.53 -0.02
C THR A 524 -9.99 6.36 0.41
N THR A 525 -9.03 6.80 -0.40
CA THR A 525 -7.62 6.68 -0.06
C THR A 525 -7.26 7.48 1.16
N LYS A 526 -7.74 8.72 1.27
CA LYS A 526 -7.50 9.51 2.47
C LYS A 526 -8.10 8.83 3.71
N ALA A 527 -9.27 8.24 3.59
CA ALA A 527 -9.90 7.48 4.66
C ALA A 527 -9.12 6.18 4.96
N GLN A 528 -8.65 5.47 3.95
CA GLN A 528 -7.88 4.24 4.03
C GLN A 528 -6.56 4.49 4.78
N LYS A 529 -5.79 5.50 4.36
CA LYS A 529 -4.52 5.86 5.03
C LYS A 529 -4.79 6.33 6.46
N LYS A 530 -5.85 7.10 6.72
CA LYS A 530 -6.26 7.43 8.09
C LYS A 530 -6.63 6.20 8.92
N ALA A 531 -7.31 5.22 8.33
CA ALA A 531 -7.72 4.00 9.02
C ALA A 531 -6.51 3.12 9.36
N SER A 532 -5.54 3.05 8.46
CA SER A 532 -4.20 2.48 8.68
C SER A 532 -3.54 3.12 9.92
N ARG A 533 -3.42 4.46 9.95
CA ARG A 533 -2.86 5.19 11.11
C ARG A 533 -3.59 4.93 12.44
N VAL A 534 -4.92 4.88 12.40
CA VAL A 534 -5.75 4.58 13.59
C VAL A 534 -5.53 3.15 14.04
N ALA A 535 -5.39 2.20 13.11
CA ALA A 535 -5.05 0.83 13.44
C ALA A 535 -3.66 0.71 14.05
N ASP A 536 -2.66 1.46 13.56
CA ASP A 536 -1.33 1.50 14.15
C ASP A 536 -1.41 1.97 15.61
N MET A 537 -2.13 3.07 15.87
CA MET A 537 -2.40 3.54 17.24
C MET A 537 -3.01 2.43 18.10
N MET A 538 -4.04 1.75 17.60
CA MET A 538 -4.72 0.72 18.37
C MET A 538 -3.84 -0.51 18.61
N ALA A 539 -3.02 -0.90 17.63
CA ALA A 539 -2.06 -1.99 17.78
C ALA A 539 -0.97 -1.64 18.81
N LEU A 540 -0.48 -0.40 18.82
CA LEU A 540 0.51 0.05 19.81
C LEU A 540 -0.11 0.22 21.20
N LYS A 541 -1.37 0.66 21.31
CA LYS A 541 -2.10 0.66 22.59
C LYS A 541 -2.28 -0.75 23.15
N GLU A 542 -2.50 -1.75 22.28
CA GLU A 542 -2.54 -3.15 22.69
C GLU A 542 -1.16 -3.70 23.08
N LEU A 543 -0.08 -3.00 22.74
CA LEU A 543 1.30 -3.33 23.10
C LEU A 543 1.89 -2.32 24.11
N ASP A 544 1.04 -1.58 24.82
CA ASP A 544 1.47 -0.51 25.73
C ASP A 544 1.96 -1.05 27.09
N ASP A 545 1.66 -2.31 27.41
CA ASP A 545 2.28 -2.99 28.55
C ASP A 545 3.65 -3.55 28.16
N TYR A 546 4.72 -3.11 28.84
CA TYR A 546 6.09 -3.59 28.63
C TYR A 546 6.19 -5.11 28.80
N LYS A 547 5.28 -5.75 29.55
CA LYS A 547 5.22 -7.21 29.71
C LYS A 547 5.11 -7.94 28.38
N HIS A 548 4.49 -7.33 27.36
CA HIS A 548 4.49 -7.91 26.02
C HIS A 548 5.90 -8.12 25.48
N TYR A 549 6.91 -7.36 25.90
CA TYR A 549 8.28 -7.39 25.36
C TYR A 549 9.25 -8.26 26.18
N VAL A 550 8.76 -8.96 27.21
CA VAL A 550 9.58 -9.83 28.07
C VAL A 550 9.80 -11.19 27.41
N ASP A 551 11.02 -11.73 27.54
CA ASP A 551 11.28 -13.13 27.23
C ASP A 551 10.86 -14.05 28.39
N TYR A 552 9.70 -14.70 28.22
CA TYR A 552 9.13 -15.64 29.20
C TYR A 552 9.68 -17.07 29.14
N SER A 553 10.68 -17.35 28.31
CA SER A 553 11.25 -18.69 28.18
C SER A 553 12.07 -19.12 29.40
N ASN A 554 12.54 -18.16 30.22
CA ASN A 554 13.47 -18.40 31.33
C ASN A 554 12.99 -17.85 32.68
N VAL A 555 11.73 -17.44 32.79
CA VAL A 555 11.20 -16.97 34.08
C VAL A 555 10.65 -18.16 34.84
N LYS A 556 11.22 -18.40 36.03
CA LYS A 556 10.85 -19.48 36.94
C LYS A 556 9.52 -19.19 37.62
#